data_AF-A0A7S3FM13-F1
#
_entry.id   AF-A0A7S3FM13-F1
#
_cell.length_a   1.000
_cell.length_b   1.000
_cell.length_c   1.000
_cell.angle_alpha   90.00
_cell.angle_beta   90.00
_cell.angle_gamma   90.00
#
_symmetry.space_group_name_H-M   'P 1'
#
loop_
_entity.id
_entity.type
_entity.pdbx_description
1 polymer ?
#
loop_
_entity_poly.entity_id
_entity_poly.type
_entity_poly.pdbx_seq_one_letter_code
_entity_poly.pdbx_strand_id
1 'polypeptide(L)'
;VMVRVTLKLHVHALLMSYTGWSWQLLTARAALAVCATALPASPAAMLLYVGEALRFPVVVGATITAGLWNLALLPLVLIVFMKSAEERKKFLEFNFGFDMTSVHIANVPLAWLSFHHGIAGARALEPADLWNGMVVLYCYALLYVFLLDRLGLHFYPMFSPRTHLCAVAYSLLLVMYYGCFKLWGGA
;
A
#
# COMPACT_ATOMS: atom_id res chain seq x y z
N VAL A 1 22.39 8.64 -22.51
CA VAL A 1 20.95 8.98 -22.57
C VAL A 1 20.06 7.90 -21.94
N MET A 2 20.38 6.61 -22.09
CA MET A 2 19.65 5.48 -21.48
C MET A 2 19.55 5.52 -19.94
N VAL A 3 20.62 5.91 -19.23
CA VAL A 3 20.68 5.96 -17.75
C VAL A 3 19.73 7.00 -17.12
N ARG A 4 19.39 8.08 -17.84
CA ARG A 4 18.45 9.10 -17.34
C ARG A 4 16.98 8.70 -17.49
N VAL A 5 16.68 7.72 -18.35
CA VAL A 5 15.31 7.23 -18.57
C VAL A 5 14.93 6.18 -17.52
N THR A 6 15.88 5.34 -17.11
CA THR A 6 15.66 4.32 -16.07
C THR A 6 15.42 4.91 -14.68
N LEU A 7 16.21 5.91 -14.27
CA LEU A 7 16.08 6.49 -12.92
C LEU A 7 14.76 7.25 -12.72
N LYS A 8 14.28 7.96 -13.76
CA LYS A 8 13.00 8.67 -13.71
C LYS A 8 11.82 7.70 -13.59
N LEU A 9 11.89 6.53 -14.23
CA LEU A 9 10.81 5.55 -14.15
C LEU A 9 10.64 4.99 -12.73
N HIS A 10 11.74 4.81 -11.99
CA HIS A 10 11.69 4.23 -10.64
C HIS A 10 10.98 5.10 -9.61
N VAL A 11 11.25 6.41 -9.57
CA VAL A 11 10.58 7.30 -8.61
C VAL A 11 9.09 7.43 -8.91
N HIS A 12 8.71 7.58 -10.19
CA HIS A 12 7.30 7.69 -10.56
C HIS A 12 6.55 6.38 -10.34
N ALA A 13 7.17 5.23 -10.67
CA ALA A 13 6.58 3.93 -10.39
C ALA A 13 6.38 3.73 -8.89
N LEU A 14 7.35 4.12 -8.06
CA LEU A 14 7.23 4.03 -6.62
C LEU A 14 6.11 4.94 -6.11
N LEU A 15 5.94 6.16 -6.62
CA LEU A 15 4.86 7.07 -6.22
C LEU A 15 3.46 6.67 -6.72
N MET A 16 3.38 5.98 -7.86
CA MET A 16 2.11 5.57 -8.47
C MET A 16 1.71 4.12 -8.15
N SER A 17 2.62 3.36 -7.54
CA SER A 17 2.33 2.01 -7.09
C SER A 17 1.42 2.03 -5.85
N TYR A 18 0.64 0.97 -5.68
CA TYR A 18 -0.20 0.81 -4.50
C TYR A 18 0.64 0.73 -3.21
N THR A 19 1.82 0.09 -3.28
CA THR A 19 2.81 0.12 -2.19
C THR A 19 3.25 1.57 -1.90
N GLY A 20 3.50 2.36 -2.94
CA GLY A 20 3.79 3.79 -2.86
C GLY A 20 2.74 4.61 -2.16
N TRP A 21 1.47 4.37 -2.49
CA TRP A 21 0.35 4.99 -1.83
C TRP A 21 0.33 4.67 -0.34
N SER A 22 0.56 3.41 0.06
CA SER A 22 0.62 3.06 1.48
C SER A 22 1.74 3.82 2.22
N TRP A 23 2.90 4.02 1.59
CA TRP A 23 3.99 4.86 2.13
C TRP A 23 3.59 6.32 2.24
N GLN A 24 3.01 6.90 1.18
CA GLN A 24 2.59 8.29 1.19
C GLN A 24 1.53 8.55 2.26
N LEU A 25 0.59 7.63 2.45
CA LEU A 25 -0.43 7.74 3.50
C LEU A 25 0.18 7.65 4.90
N LEU A 26 1.17 6.77 5.09
CA LEU A 26 1.90 6.67 6.36
C LEU A 26 2.67 7.96 6.65
N THR A 27 3.40 8.48 5.66
CA THR A 27 4.12 9.75 5.76
C THR A 27 3.17 10.91 6.00
N ALA A 28 2.04 10.97 5.29
CA ALA A 28 1.02 12.00 5.46
C ALA A 28 0.43 11.97 6.88
N ARG A 29 0.08 10.78 7.39
CA ARG A 29 -0.40 10.62 8.77
C ARG A 29 0.62 11.11 9.80
N ALA A 30 1.90 10.78 9.62
CA ALA A 30 2.96 11.27 10.50
C ALA A 30 3.15 12.79 10.40
N ALA A 31 3.15 13.35 9.19
CA ALA A 31 3.27 14.80 8.97
C ALA A 31 2.10 15.56 9.59
N LEU A 32 0.87 15.08 9.42
CA LEU A 32 -0.33 15.68 10.04
C LEU A 32 -0.20 15.71 11.57
N ALA A 33 0.29 14.63 12.18
CA ALA A 33 0.55 14.56 13.62
C ALA A 33 1.58 15.61 14.07
N VAL A 34 2.72 15.67 13.38
CA VAL A 34 3.80 16.63 13.70
C VAL A 34 3.31 18.07 13.51
N CYS A 35 2.68 18.39 12.38
CA CYS A 35 2.16 19.72 12.11
C CYS A 35 1.12 20.17 13.12
N ALA A 36 0.27 19.26 13.62
CA ALA A 36 -0.71 19.59 14.65
C ALA A 36 -0.06 20.09 15.95
N THR A 37 1.15 19.65 16.29
CA THR A 37 1.87 20.11 17.50
C THR A 37 2.31 21.58 17.43
N ALA A 38 2.40 22.14 16.22
CA ALA A 38 2.85 23.51 15.97
C ALA A 38 1.69 24.49 15.72
N LEU A 39 0.43 24.04 15.81
CA LEU A 39 -0.74 24.82 15.44
C LEU A 39 -1.67 25.09 16.64
N PRO A 40 -2.51 26.15 16.57
CA PRO A 40 -3.58 26.36 17.54
C PRO A 40 -4.58 25.19 17.57
N ALA A 41 -5.33 25.07 18.67
CA ALA A 41 -6.18 23.91 18.96
C ALA A 41 -7.18 23.55 17.84
N SER A 42 -7.86 24.55 17.24
CA SER A 42 -8.85 24.31 16.18
C SER A 42 -8.25 23.68 14.91
N PRO A 43 -7.26 24.31 14.24
CA PRO A 43 -6.62 23.68 13.08
C PRO A 43 -5.86 22.40 13.44
N ALA A 44 -5.26 22.31 14.64
CA ALA A 44 -4.63 21.07 15.10
C ALA A 44 -5.63 19.91 15.17
N ALA A 45 -6.83 20.12 15.73
CA ALA A 45 -7.88 19.11 15.80
C ALA A 45 -8.30 18.60 14.42
N MET A 46 -8.39 19.49 13.43
CA MET A 46 -8.69 19.09 12.04
C MET A 46 -7.59 18.21 11.44
N LEU A 47 -6.31 18.56 11.63
CA LEU A 47 -5.20 17.73 11.13
C LEU A 47 -5.17 16.36 11.81
N LEU A 48 -5.42 16.31 13.12
CA LEU A 48 -5.48 15.05 13.87
C LEU A 48 -6.67 14.19 13.41
N TYR A 49 -7.84 14.80 13.14
CA TYR A 49 -8.99 14.09 12.58
C TYR A 49 -8.70 13.47 11.21
N VAL A 50 -8.10 14.24 10.30
CA VAL A 50 -7.71 13.73 8.97
C VAL A 50 -6.65 12.64 9.12
N GLY A 51 -5.63 12.86 9.95
CA GLY A 51 -4.60 11.86 10.21
C GLY A 51 -5.20 10.58 10.79
N GLU A 52 -6.24 10.69 11.61
CA GLU A 52 -6.95 9.55 12.17
C GLU A 52 -7.79 8.79 11.14
N ALA A 53 -8.40 9.48 10.18
CA ALA A 53 -9.06 8.82 9.04
C ALA A 53 -8.10 7.97 8.20
N LEU A 54 -6.80 8.30 8.20
CA LEU A 54 -5.76 7.52 7.51
C LEU A 54 -5.27 6.28 8.27
N ARG A 55 -5.70 6.09 9.53
CA ARG A 55 -5.21 5.00 10.39
C ARG A 55 -5.32 3.63 9.75
N PHE A 56 -6.54 3.26 9.36
CA PHE A 56 -6.81 1.96 8.77
C PHE A 56 -6.26 1.82 7.34
N PRO A 57 -6.44 2.80 6.42
CA PRO A 57 -5.84 2.76 5.09
C PRO A 57 -4.33 2.45 5.09
N VAL A 58 -3.59 3.02 6.03
CA VAL A 58 -2.14 2.80 6.17
C VAL A 58 -1.83 1.35 6.50
N VAL A 59 -2.44 0.80 7.56
CA VAL A 59 -2.13 -0.58 8.00
C VAL A 59 -2.64 -1.63 7.03
N VAL A 60 -3.84 -1.45 6.46
CA VAL A 60 -4.42 -2.41 5.51
C VAL A 60 -3.67 -2.40 4.19
N GLY A 61 -3.25 -1.23 3.71
CA GLY A 61 -2.43 -1.08 2.52
C GLY A 61 -1.10 -1.80 2.65
N ALA A 62 -0.39 -1.59 3.77
CA ALA A 62 0.88 -2.27 4.05
C ALA A 62 0.70 -3.78 4.21
N THR A 63 -0.32 -4.23 4.96
CA THR A 63 -0.61 -5.65 5.22
C THR A 63 -0.90 -6.42 3.94
N ILE A 64 -1.84 -5.94 3.13
CA ILE A 64 -2.23 -6.61 1.89
C ILE A 64 -1.08 -6.63 0.90
N THR A 65 -0.35 -5.53 0.78
CA THR A 65 0.78 -5.43 -0.15
C THR A 65 1.89 -6.39 0.22
N ALA A 66 2.29 -6.42 1.49
CA ALA A 66 3.33 -7.32 1.96
C ALA A 66 2.88 -8.78 1.93
N GLY A 67 1.63 -9.07 2.30
CA GLY A 67 1.05 -10.41 2.28
C GLY A 67 0.96 -10.97 0.86
N LEU A 68 0.31 -10.24 -0.06
CA LEU A 68 0.18 -10.69 -1.45
C LEU A 68 1.55 -10.80 -2.13
N TRP A 69 2.43 -9.81 -1.96
CA TRP A 69 3.73 -9.84 -2.60
C TRP A 69 4.61 -10.96 -2.05
N ASN A 70 4.87 -10.99 -0.73
CA ASN A 70 5.85 -11.92 -0.16
C ASN A 70 5.31 -13.34 0.05
N LEU A 71 4.02 -13.50 0.35
CA LEU A 71 3.46 -14.81 0.70
C LEU A 71 2.77 -15.51 -0.47
N ALA A 72 2.31 -14.76 -1.49
CA ALA A 72 1.63 -15.35 -2.64
C ALA A 72 2.43 -15.19 -3.95
N LEU A 73 2.75 -13.95 -4.34
CA LEU A 73 3.36 -13.68 -5.65
C LEU A 73 4.83 -14.11 -5.71
N LEU A 74 5.63 -13.79 -4.70
CA LEU A 74 7.04 -14.18 -4.61
C LEU A 74 7.24 -15.70 -4.77
N PRO A 75 6.58 -16.58 -3.99
CA PRO A 75 6.73 -18.03 -4.18
C PRO A 75 6.18 -18.49 -5.53
N LEU A 76 5.05 -17.94 -5.99
CA LEU A 76 4.48 -18.27 -7.30
C LEU A 76 5.47 -17.96 -8.44
N VAL A 77 6.09 -16.77 -8.42
CA VAL A 77 7.10 -16.36 -9.41
C VAL A 77 8.31 -17.28 -9.36
N LEU A 78 8.85 -17.53 -8.17
CA LEU A 78 10.05 -18.37 -8.00
C LEU A 78 9.84 -19.83 -8.43
N ILE A 79 8.68 -20.41 -8.11
CA ILE A 79 8.40 -21.83 -8.33
C ILE A 79 7.88 -22.09 -9.75
N VAL A 80 6.97 -21.25 -10.25
CA VAL A 80 6.24 -21.51 -11.51
C VAL A 80 6.87 -20.80 -12.70
N PHE A 81 7.30 -19.55 -12.55
CA PHE A 81 7.70 -18.72 -13.68
C PHE A 81 9.22 -18.73 -13.93
N MET A 82 10.04 -18.85 -12.88
CA MET A 82 11.50 -18.82 -13.00
C MET A 82 12.08 -20.22 -13.28
N LYS A 83 12.59 -20.42 -14.49
CA LYS A 83 13.04 -21.74 -14.99
C LYS A 83 14.52 -21.99 -14.77
N SER A 84 15.33 -20.94 -14.72
CA SER A 84 16.79 -21.05 -14.53
C SER A 84 17.27 -20.55 -13.18
N ALA A 85 18.43 -21.05 -12.73
CA ALA A 85 19.07 -20.59 -11.49
C ALA A 85 19.46 -19.10 -11.57
N GLU A 86 19.87 -18.63 -12.75
CA GLU A 86 20.28 -17.25 -12.99
C GLU A 86 19.10 -16.27 -12.90
N GLU A 87 17.94 -16.61 -13.48
CA GLU A 87 16.71 -15.83 -13.34
C GLU A 87 16.26 -15.73 -11.88
N ARG A 88 16.30 -16.86 -11.15
CA ARG A 88 15.97 -16.90 -9.73
C ARG A 88 16.89 -16.00 -8.91
N LYS A 89 18.19 -16.07 -9.16
CA LYS A 89 19.18 -15.21 -8.47
C LYS A 89 18.88 -13.73 -8.70
N LYS A 90 18.72 -13.31 -9.96
CA LYS A 90 18.40 -11.91 -10.31
C LYS A 90 17.09 -11.43 -9.69
N PHE A 91 16.07 -12.29 -9.68
CA PHE A 91 14.79 -11.94 -9.07
C PHE A 91 14.88 -11.82 -7.55
N LEU A 92 15.64 -12.70 -6.88
CA LEU A 92 15.89 -12.60 -5.45
C LEU A 92 16.70 -11.36 -5.10
N GLU A 93 17.72 -11.00 -5.90
CA GLU A 93 18.49 -9.76 -5.74
C GLU A 93 17.59 -8.52 -5.88
N PHE A 94 16.65 -8.54 -6.83
CA PHE A 94 15.64 -7.48 -6.94
C PHE A 94 14.71 -7.45 -5.72
N ASN A 95 14.14 -8.60 -5.34
CA ASN A 95 13.12 -8.70 -4.29
C ASN A 95 13.66 -8.36 -2.89
N PHE A 96 14.90 -8.77 -2.61
CA PHE A 96 15.59 -8.48 -1.36
C PHE A 96 16.55 -7.29 -1.47
N GLY A 97 16.51 -6.56 -2.59
CA GLY A 97 17.17 -5.27 -2.73
C GLY A 97 16.62 -4.24 -1.76
N PHE A 98 17.36 -3.15 -1.55
CA PHE A 98 17.02 -2.10 -0.58
C PHE A 98 15.62 -1.52 -0.82
N ASP A 99 15.28 -1.18 -2.07
CA ASP A 99 14.01 -0.56 -2.41
C ASP A 99 12.83 -1.49 -2.09
N MET A 100 12.88 -2.74 -2.55
CA MET A 100 11.81 -3.72 -2.35
C MET A 100 11.67 -4.12 -0.87
N THR A 101 12.80 -4.30 -0.18
CA THR A 101 12.80 -4.55 1.27
C THR A 101 12.20 -3.38 2.03
N SER A 102 12.60 -2.14 1.70
CA SER A 102 12.02 -0.94 2.30
C SER A 102 10.51 -0.92 2.07
N VAL A 103 10.07 -1.11 0.83
CA VAL A 103 8.66 -0.92 0.50
C VAL A 103 7.73 -2.04 0.98
N HIS A 104 8.20 -3.29 1.04
CA HIS A 104 7.39 -4.45 1.42
C HIS A 104 7.63 -4.96 2.84
N ILE A 105 8.83 -4.79 3.39
CA ILE A 105 9.20 -5.32 4.70
C ILE A 105 9.19 -4.20 5.73
N ALA A 106 9.88 -3.08 5.51
CA ALA A 106 9.96 -1.99 6.50
C ALA A 106 8.63 -1.24 6.69
N ASN A 107 7.81 -1.18 5.64
CA ASN A 107 6.51 -0.50 5.68
C ASN A 107 5.53 -1.13 6.69
N VAL A 108 5.51 -2.46 6.83
CA VAL A 108 4.55 -3.15 7.70
C VAL A 108 4.79 -2.82 9.19
N PRO A 109 6.01 -2.93 9.75
CA PRO A 109 6.30 -2.51 11.11
C PRO A 109 5.98 -1.03 11.36
N LEU A 110 6.29 -0.14 10.41
CA LEU A 110 6.02 1.29 10.59
C LEU A 110 4.52 1.60 10.54
N ALA A 111 3.77 0.95 9.64
CA ALA A 111 2.32 1.05 9.58
C ALA A 111 1.68 0.49 10.86
N TRP A 112 2.19 -0.63 11.39
CA TRP A 112 1.77 -1.20 12.66
C TRP A 112 2.02 -0.24 13.84
N LEU A 113 3.22 0.33 13.93
CA LEU A 113 3.55 1.33 14.96
C LEU A 113 2.63 2.56 14.85
N SER A 114 2.39 3.07 13.64
CA SER A 114 1.49 4.21 13.41
C SER A 114 0.02 3.89 13.75
N PHE A 115 -0.38 2.64 13.60
CA PHE A 115 -1.73 2.17 13.89
C PHE A 115 -2.00 2.12 15.40
N HIS A 116 -1.07 1.58 16.19
CA HIS A 116 -1.23 1.41 17.64
C HIS A 116 -0.73 2.61 18.47
N HIS A 117 0.31 3.31 18.00
CA HIS A 117 0.97 4.37 18.75
C HIS A 117 0.91 5.74 18.05
N GLY A 118 0.07 5.87 17.01
CA GLY A 118 -0.11 7.14 16.30
C GLY A 118 -0.97 8.15 17.05
N ILE A 119 -1.60 9.04 16.28
CA ILE A 119 -2.31 10.25 16.73
C ILE A 119 -3.24 10.02 17.93
N ALA A 120 -4.15 9.05 17.86
CA ALA A 120 -5.13 8.78 18.91
C ALA A 120 -4.70 7.68 19.90
N GLY A 121 -3.49 7.13 19.76
CA GLY A 121 -3.08 5.91 20.42
C GLY A 121 -3.91 4.69 19.99
N ALA A 122 -3.87 3.62 20.78
CA ALA A 122 -4.59 2.39 20.49
C ALA A 122 -6.07 2.57 20.81
N ARG A 123 -6.93 2.54 19.79
CA ARG A 123 -8.39 2.44 19.90
C ARG A 123 -8.94 1.32 19.03
N ALA A 124 -10.12 0.81 19.37
CA ALA A 124 -10.83 -0.14 18.52
C ALA A 124 -11.12 0.47 17.13
N LEU A 125 -11.18 -0.39 16.11
CA LEU A 125 -11.62 0.03 14.77
C LEU A 125 -13.13 0.22 14.73
N GLU A 126 -13.55 1.32 14.11
CA GLU A 126 -14.95 1.66 13.89
C GLU A 126 -15.35 1.39 12.44
N PRO A 127 -16.65 1.23 12.12
CA PRO A 127 -17.09 1.06 10.74
C PRO A 127 -16.60 2.17 9.79
N ALA A 128 -16.46 3.40 10.29
CA ALA A 128 -15.90 4.52 9.52
C ALA A 128 -14.46 4.25 9.04
N ASP A 129 -13.64 3.57 9.84
CA ASP A 129 -12.27 3.20 9.48
C ASP A 129 -12.24 2.26 8.26
N LEU A 130 -13.14 1.27 8.22
CA LEU A 130 -13.30 0.38 7.06
C LEU A 130 -13.65 1.18 5.81
N TRP A 131 -14.63 2.08 5.90
CA TRP A 131 -15.04 2.93 4.78
C TRP A 131 -13.91 3.83 4.29
N ASN A 132 -13.12 4.42 5.19
CA ASN A 132 -11.93 5.19 4.82
C ASN A 132 -10.93 4.32 4.04
N GLY A 133 -10.70 3.08 4.48
CA GLY A 133 -9.90 2.10 3.74
C GLY A 133 -10.44 1.84 2.33
N MET A 134 -11.74 1.56 2.22
CA MET A 134 -12.38 1.27 0.93
C MET A 134 -12.36 2.47 -0.02
N VAL A 135 -12.52 3.70 0.49
CA VAL A 135 -12.41 4.92 -0.30
C VAL A 135 -11.00 5.05 -0.87
N VAL A 136 -9.95 4.84 -0.07
CA VAL A 136 -8.56 4.86 -0.55
C VAL A 136 -8.32 3.79 -1.61
N LEU A 137 -8.80 2.56 -1.39
CA LEU A 137 -8.72 1.48 -2.37
C LEU A 137 -9.40 1.87 -3.68
N TYR A 138 -10.60 2.44 -3.61
CA TYR A 138 -11.37 2.84 -4.78
C TYR A 138 -10.70 4.00 -5.54
N CYS A 139 -10.21 5.01 -4.83
CA CYS A 139 -9.42 6.10 -5.42
C CYS A 139 -8.21 5.57 -6.18
N TYR A 140 -7.49 4.59 -5.61
CA TYR A 140 -6.38 3.94 -6.32
C TYR A 140 -6.85 3.16 -7.54
N ALA A 141 -7.93 2.39 -7.43
CA ALA A 141 -8.49 1.63 -8.54
C ALA A 141 -8.91 2.55 -9.70
N LEU A 142 -9.54 3.70 -9.40
CA LEU A 142 -9.88 4.72 -10.39
C LEU A 142 -8.63 5.30 -11.04
N LEU A 143 -7.61 5.69 -10.25
CA LEU A 143 -6.33 6.16 -10.79
C LEU A 143 -5.72 5.11 -11.73
N TYR A 144 -5.75 3.83 -11.33
CA TYR A 144 -5.21 2.75 -12.12
C TYR A 144 -5.96 2.60 -13.46
N VAL A 145 -7.28 2.48 -13.42
CA VAL A 145 -8.10 2.22 -14.62
C VAL A 145 -8.09 3.41 -15.58
N PHE A 146 -8.19 4.64 -15.06
CA PHE A 146 -8.32 5.84 -15.91
C PHE A 146 -6.99 6.43 -16.35
N LEU A 147 -5.91 6.26 -15.58
CA LEU A 147 -4.61 6.81 -15.91
C LEU A 147 -3.56 5.73 -16.20
N LEU A 148 -3.25 4.86 -15.24
CA LEU A 148 -2.10 3.96 -15.35
C LEU A 148 -2.26 2.93 -16.48
N ASP A 149 -3.43 2.30 -16.58
CA ASP A 149 -3.72 1.33 -17.65
C ASP A 149 -3.67 1.97 -19.04
N ARG A 150 -4.16 3.21 -19.17
CA ARG A 150 -4.14 3.98 -20.42
C ARG A 150 -2.72 4.36 -20.84
N LEU A 151 -1.83 4.58 -19.88
CA LEU A 151 -0.40 4.82 -20.11
C LEU A 151 0.41 3.53 -20.31
N GLY A 152 -0.23 2.35 -20.25
CA GLY A 152 0.45 1.05 -20.38
C GLY A 152 1.27 0.65 -19.14
N LEU A 153 1.01 1.28 -17.99
CA LEU A 153 1.71 1.01 -16.73
C LEU A 153 0.95 -0.06 -15.93
N HIS A 154 1.42 -1.30 -16.02
CA HIS A 154 0.75 -2.47 -15.43
C HIS A 154 1.45 -2.98 -14.17
N PHE A 155 1.52 -2.15 -13.12
CA PHE A 155 2.21 -2.52 -11.87
C PHE A 155 1.51 -3.64 -11.09
N TYR A 156 0.18 -3.69 -11.14
CA TYR A 156 -0.62 -4.61 -10.34
C TYR A 156 -1.71 -5.26 -11.21
N PRO A 157 -1.50 -6.50 -11.67
CA PRO A 157 -2.49 -7.20 -12.50
C PRO A 157 -3.87 -7.32 -11.84
N MET A 158 -3.91 -7.35 -10.50
CA MET A 158 -5.14 -7.35 -9.70
C MET A 158 -6.04 -6.13 -9.90
N PHE A 159 -5.50 -5.01 -10.40
CA PHE A 159 -6.26 -3.80 -10.76
C PHE A 159 -6.49 -3.68 -12.27
N SER A 160 -6.06 -4.66 -13.08
CA SER A 160 -6.21 -4.59 -14.53
C SER A 160 -7.62 -5.00 -14.98
N PRO A 161 -8.35 -4.12 -15.68
CA PRO A 161 -9.66 -4.46 -16.24
C PRO A 161 -9.56 -5.39 -17.46
N ARG A 162 -8.33 -5.67 -17.94
CA ARG A 162 -8.07 -6.41 -19.19
C ARG A 162 -8.21 -7.93 -19.04
N THR A 163 -8.30 -8.43 -17.81
CA THR A 163 -8.45 -9.87 -17.56
C THR A 163 -9.91 -10.21 -17.30
N HIS A 164 -10.37 -11.37 -17.77
CA HIS A 164 -11.71 -11.89 -17.42
C HIS A 164 -11.88 -12.17 -15.91
N LEU A 165 -10.77 -12.17 -15.16
CA LEU A 165 -10.73 -12.39 -13.72
C LEU A 165 -10.76 -11.06 -12.92
N CYS A 166 -10.94 -9.91 -13.56
CA CYS A 166 -10.90 -8.61 -12.87
C CYS A 166 -11.97 -8.51 -11.77
N ALA A 167 -13.19 -8.98 -12.01
CA ALA A 167 -14.26 -9.00 -11.01
C ALA A 167 -13.89 -9.86 -9.78
N VAL A 168 -13.25 -11.00 -10.01
CA VAL A 168 -12.76 -11.89 -8.95
C VAL A 168 -11.64 -11.20 -8.16
N ALA A 169 -10.67 -10.60 -8.85
CA ALA A 169 -9.56 -9.90 -8.23
C ALA A 169 -10.03 -8.72 -7.36
N TYR A 170 -10.99 -7.93 -7.84
CA TYR A 170 -11.55 -6.80 -7.09
C TYR A 170 -12.36 -7.28 -5.89
N SER A 171 -13.16 -8.34 -6.06
CA SER A 171 -13.91 -8.95 -4.97
C SER A 171 -12.97 -9.49 -3.89
N LEU A 172 -11.88 -10.15 -4.28
CA LEU A 172 -10.86 -10.64 -3.37
C LEU A 172 -10.23 -9.49 -2.57
N LEU A 173 -9.93 -8.36 -3.22
CA LEU A 173 -9.40 -7.19 -2.52
C LEU A 173 -10.37 -6.64 -1.47
N LEU A 174 -11.66 -6.54 -1.79
CA LEU A 174 -12.69 -6.11 -0.83
C LEU A 174 -12.78 -7.07 0.36
N VAL A 175 -12.77 -8.38 0.09
CA VAL A 175 -12.77 -9.42 1.13
C VAL A 175 -11.52 -9.32 2.00
N MET A 176 -10.35 -9.10 1.41
CA MET A 176 -9.09 -8.92 2.15
C MET A 176 -9.12 -7.68 3.03
N TYR A 177 -9.68 -6.57 2.56
CA TYR A 177 -9.86 -5.36 3.35
C TYR A 177 -10.76 -5.60 4.56
N TYR A 178 -11.90 -6.26 4.36
CA TYR A 178 -12.79 -6.63 5.45
C TYR A 178 -12.14 -7.62 6.43
N GLY A 179 -11.40 -8.61 5.91
CA GLY A 179 -10.63 -9.55 6.72
C GLY A 179 -9.58 -8.85 7.57
N CYS A 180 -8.84 -7.91 6.99
CA CYS A 180 -7.89 -7.07 7.72
C CYS A 180 -8.59 -6.20 8.78
N PHE A 181 -9.76 -5.64 8.47
CA PHE A 181 -10.54 -4.88 9.45
C PHE A 181 -10.91 -5.72 10.67
N LYS A 182 -11.31 -6.98 10.46
CA LYS A 182 -11.58 -7.91 11.56
C LYS A 182 -10.31 -8.33 12.30
N LEU A 183 -9.22 -8.60 11.58
CA LEU A 183 -7.93 -8.97 12.17
C LEU A 183 -7.37 -7.85 13.06
N TRP A 184 -7.36 -6.61 12.56
CA TRP A 184 -6.81 -5.46 13.26
C TRP A 184 -7.77 -4.85 14.28
N GLY A 185 -9.07 -5.13 14.17
CA GLY A 185 -10.10 -4.62 15.08
C GLY A 185 -10.44 -5.56 16.23
N GLY A 186 -10.02 -6.83 16.15
CA GLY A 186 -10.15 -7.82 17.23
C GLY A 186 -8.96 -7.86 18.19
N ALA A 187 -7.99 -6.94 18.03
CA ALA A 187 -6.83 -6.76 18.91
C ALA A 187 -7.10 -5.68 19.97
#